data_AF-A0A2K3KQ40-F1
#
_entry.id   AF-A0A2K3KQ40-F1
#
_cell.length_a   1.000
_cell.length_b   1.000
_cell.length_c   1.000
_cell.angle_alpha   90.00
_cell.angle_beta   90.00
_cell.angle_gamma   90.00
#
_symmetry.space_group_name_H-M   'P 1'
#
loop_
_entity.id
_entity.type
_entity.pdbx_description
1 polymer ?
#
loop_
_entity_poly.entity_id
_entity_poly.type
_entity_poly.pdbx_seq_one_letter_code
_entity_poly.pdbx_strand_id
1 'polypeptide(L)'
;MLNVVAYCVVAAESAGRQTPIVFLERVKEEFSKKYAGGKAENAAAKSLNKEFGSKLKEQMQYCVDHPEEINKLTKVKAQVTEVKGVMMENIEK
;
A
#
# COMPACT_ATOMS: atom_id res chain seq x y z
N MET A 1 16.62 -11.45 13.18
CA MET A 1 16.40 -10.26 12.35
C MET A 1 14.91 -10.05 12.23
N LEU A 2 14.39 -8.85 12.54
CA LEU A 2 13.03 -8.50 12.13
C LEU A 2 13.08 -8.22 10.62
N ASN A 3 12.40 -9.01 9.81
CA ASN A 3 12.23 -8.71 8.38
C ASN A 3 11.11 -7.67 8.23
N VAL A 4 11.49 -6.46 7.84
CA VAL A 4 10.56 -5.35 7.60
C VAL A 4 10.31 -5.23 6.11
N VAL A 5 9.05 -5.38 5.69
CA VAL A 5 8.62 -5.10 4.31
C VAL A 5 8.15 -3.64 4.25
N ALA A 6 8.79 -2.85 3.40
CA ALA A 6 8.39 -1.48 3.12
C ALA A 6 7.48 -1.42 1.90
N TYR A 7 6.41 -0.62 1.99
CA TYR A 7 5.49 -0.35 0.89
C TYR A 7 5.53 1.14 0.57
N CYS A 8 5.81 1.49 -0.68
CA CYS A 8 5.94 2.88 -1.12
C CYS A 8 5.05 3.13 -2.34
N VAL A 9 4.44 4.31 -2.39
CA VAL A 9 3.66 4.78 -3.53
C VAL A 9 3.98 6.25 -3.78
N VAL A 10 4.04 6.62 -5.06
CA VAL A 10 4.13 8.02 -5.49
C VAL A 10 2.78 8.37 -6.09
N ALA A 11 2.18 9.45 -5.61
CA ALA A 11 0.91 9.96 -6.09
C ALA A 11 1.04 11.45 -6.40
N ALA A 12 0.30 11.92 -7.41
CA ALA A 12 0.16 13.34 -7.65
C ALA A 12 -0.55 13.99 -6.45
N GLU A 13 -0.25 15.26 -6.17
CA GLU A 13 -0.87 15.99 -5.06
C GLU A 13 -2.41 16.00 -5.16
N SER A 14 -2.94 16.06 -6.39
CA SER A 14 -4.37 16.02 -6.69
C SER A 14 -5.06 14.71 -6.32
N ALA A 15 -4.32 13.60 -6.13
CA ALA A 15 -4.88 12.32 -5.68
C ALA A 15 -5.30 12.35 -4.19
N GLY A 16 -4.88 13.39 -3.46
CA GLY A 16 -5.09 13.50 -2.02
C GLY A 16 -4.32 12.43 -1.24
N ARG A 17 -4.49 12.44 0.09
CA ARG A 17 -3.76 11.52 0.99
C ARG A 17 -4.43 10.16 1.14
N GLN A 18 -5.73 10.10 0.94
CA GLN A 18 -6.53 8.93 1.28
C GLN A 18 -6.34 7.79 0.26
N THR A 19 -6.36 8.12 -1.03
CA THR A 19 -6.15 7.17 -2.12
C THR A 19 -4.82 6.40 -2.00
N PRO A 20 -3.65 7.05 -1.85
CA PRO A 20 -2.39 6.32 -1.69
C PRO A 20 -2.30 5.53 -0.39
N ILE A 21 -2.87 6.02 0.72
CA ILE A 21 -2.90 5.29 2.00
C ILE A 21 -3.70 3.99 1.85
N VAL A 22 -4.92 4.08 1.31
CA VAL A 22 -5.80 2.90 1.13
C VAL A 22 -5.19 1.91 0.13
N PHE A 23 -4.54 2.41 -0.93
CA PHE A 23 -3.79 1.58 -1.85
C PHE A 23 -2.67 0.80 -1.13
N LEU A 24 -1.82 1.48 -0.36
CA LEU A 24 -0.72 0.83 0.37
C LEU A 24 -1.21 -0.24 1.34
N GLU A 25 -2.32 -0.01 2.03
CA GLU A 25 -2.89 -0.99 2.94
C GLU A 25 -3.39 -2.24 2.22
N ARG A 26 -4.13 -2.06 1.11
CA ARG A 26 -4.58 -3.18 0.28
C ARG A 26 -3.41 -3.98 -0.27
N VAL A 27 -2.38 -3.29 -0.74
CA VAL A 27 -1.13 -3.91 -1.22
C VAL A 27 -0.46 -4.71 -0.10
N LYS A 28 -0.38 -4.15 1.11
CA LYS A 28 0.18 -4.85 2.27
C LYS A 28 -0.62 -6.10 2.61
N GLU A 29 -1.96 -6.02 2.64
CA GLU A 29 -2.82 -7.16 2.94
C GLU A 29 -2.65 -8.28 1.89
N GLU A 30 -2.70 -7.94 0.60
CA GLU A 30 -2.54 -8.91 -0.48
C GLU A 30 -1.14 -9.54 -0.48
N PHE A 31 -0.08 -8.73 -0.27
CA PHE A 31 1.28 -9.23 -0.17
C PHE A 31 1.44 -10.18 1.02
N SER A 32 0.94 -9.78 2.19
CA SER A 32 1.02 -10.60 3.41
C SER A 32 0.24 -11.90 3.24
N LYS A 33 -0.97 -11.85 2.68
CA LYS A 33 -1.79 -13.05 2.44
C LYS A 33 -1.10 -14.04 1.51
N LYS A 34 -0.38 -13.57 0.50
CA LYS A 34 0.26 -14.43 -0.50
C LYS A 34 1.66 -14.91 -0.12
N TYR A 35 2.43 -14.06 0.58
CA TYR A 35 3.85 -14.30 0.85
C TYR A 35 4.22 -14.36 2.35
N ALA A 36 3.23 -14.49 3.25
CA ALA A 36 3.48 -14.81 4.66
C ALA A 36 4.20 -16.16 4.85
N GLY A 37 4.71 -16.38 6.06
CA GLY A 37 5.31 -17.65 6.48
C GLY A 37 6.64 -17.97 5.78
N GLY A 38 7.53 -17.00 5.64
CA GLY A 38 8.85 -17.21 5.05
C GLY A 38 8.94 -17.11 3.53
N LYS A 39 7.81 -17.04 2.81
CA LYS A 39 7.83 -16.97 1.33
C LYS A 39 8.45 -15.68 0.81
N ALA A 40 8.14 -14.55 1.42
CA ALA A 40 8.77 -13.28 1.09
C ALA A 40 10.26 -13.25 1.49
N GLU A 41 10.60 -13.88 2.62
CA GLU A 41 11.95 -13.87 3.20
C GLU A 41 12.95 -14.68 2.38
N ASN A 42 12.48 -15.77 1.76
CA ASN A 42 13.31 -16.65 0.91
C ASN A 42 13.23 -16.28 -0.58
N ALA A 43 12.50 -15.23 -0.94
CA ALA A 43 12.35 -14.84 -2.32
C ALA A 43 13.65 -14.23 -2.86
N ALA A 44 14.11 -14.71 -4.02
CA ALA A 44 15.24 -14.09 -4.70
C ALA A 44 14.90 -12.65 -5.13
N ALA A 45 15.91 -11.78 -5.18
CA ALA A 45 15.71 -10.40 -5.61
C ALA A 45 14.95 -10.33 -6.96
N LYS A 46 13.94 -9.45 -7.05
CA LYS A 46 13.09 -9.22 -8.23
C LYS A 46 12.22 -10.41 -8.68
N SER A 47 12.27 -11.56 -8.01
CA SER A 47 11.52 -12.76 -8.40
C SER A 47 10.00 -12.57 -8.33
N LEU A 48 9.52 -11.75 -7.38
CA LEU A 48 8.10 -11.49 -7.18
C LEU A 48 7.54 -10.38 -8.07
N ASN A 49 8.40 -9.62 -8.78
CA ASN A 49 7.96 -8.43 -9.52
C ASN A 49 6.93 -8.73 -10.60
N LYS A 50 7.08 -9.85 -11.32
CA LYS A 50 6.17 -10.18 -12.42
C LYS A 50 4.77 -10.51 -11.92
N GLU A 51 4.69 -11.32 -10.87
CA GLU A 51 3.41 -11.76 -10.32
C GLU A 51 2.75 -10.63 -9.54
N PHE A 52 3.49 -10.02 -8.61
CA PHE A 52 2.93 -8.99 -7.74
C PHE A 52 2.76 -7.65 -8.45
N GLY A 53 3.57 -7.36 -9.47
CA GLY A 53 3.46 -6.15 -10.29
C GLY A 53 2.13 -6.06 -11.04
N SER A 54 1.63 -7.17 -11.59
CA SER A 54 0.29 -7.20 -12.18
C SER A 54 -0.78 -6.86 -11.14
N LYS A 55 -0.65 -7.40 -9.93
CA LYS A 55 -1.59 -7.14 -8.84
C LYS A 55 -1.57 -5.69 -8.37
N LEU A 56 -0.38 -5.08 -8.30
CA LEU A 56 -0.23 -3.65 -8.00
C LEU A 56 -1.00 -2.80 -9.02
N LYS A 57 -0.90 -3.13 -10.32
CA LYS A 57 -1.61 -2.41 -11.37
C LYS A 57 -3.13 -2.52 -11.22
N GLU A 58 -3.63 -3.74 -10.94
CA GLU A 58 -5.06 -3.96 -10.67
C GLU A 58 -5.55 -3.16 -9.46
N GLN A 59 -4.79 -3.15 -8.36
CA GLN A 59 -5.15 -2.38 -7.16
C GLN A 59 -5.13 -0.87 -7.41
N MET A 60 -4.18 -0.38 -8.21
CA MET A 60 -4.09 1.03 -8.56
C MET A 60 -5.29 1.46 -9.39
N GLN A 61 -5.66 0.67 -10.40
CA GLN A 61 -6.83 0.91 -11.23
C GLN A 61 -8.12 0.88 -10.41
N TYR A 62 -8.29 -0.12 -9.53
CA TYR A 62 -9.45 -0.21 -8.64
C TYR A 62 -9.61 1.03 -7.74
N CYS A 63 -8.51 1.53 -7.16
CA CYS A 63 -8.57 2.71 -6.29
C CYS A 63 -8.99 3.98 -7.04
N VAL A 64 -8.74 4.04 -8.35
CA VAL A 64 -9.14 5.16 -9.22
C VAL A 64 -10.60 5.00 -9.68
N ASP A 65 -11.02 3.79 -10.06
CA ASP A 65 -12.36 3.53 -10.58
C ASP A 65 -13.45 3.51 -9.50
N HIS A 66 -13.10 3.24 -8.23
CA HIS A 66 -14.04 3.11 -7.12
C HIS A 66 -13.79 4.11 -5.98
N PRO A 67 -13.85 5.44 -6.24
CA PRO A 67 -13.57 6.45 -5.23
C PRO A 67 -14.55 6.44 -4.05
N GLU A 68 -15.79 5.99 -4.28
CA GLU A 68 -16.82 5.84 -3.25
C GLU A 68 -16.46 4.82 -2.15
N GLU A 69 -15.87 3.69 -2.54
CA GLU A 69 -15.41 2.67 -1.59
C GLU A 69 -14.18 3.11 -0.83
N ILE A 70 -13.26 3.83 -1.50
CA ILE A 70 -12.11 4.45 -0.86
C ILE A 70 -12.57 5.44 0.22
N ASN A 71 -13.59 6.25 -0.09
CA ASN A 71 -14.16 7.22 0.87
C ASN A 71 -14.83 6.52 2.07
N LYS A 72 -15.54 5.40 1.85
CA LYS A 72 -16.12 4.60 2.93
C LYS A 72 -15.06 3.99 3.84
N LEU A 73 -14.02 3.37 3.27
CA LEU A 73 -12.89 2.81 4.02
C LEU A 73 -12.14 3.89 4.79
N THR A 74 -11.95 5.05 4.17
CA THR A 74 -11.34 6.22 4.77
C THR A 74 -12.09 6.69 6.02
N LYS A 75 -13.42 6.83 5.97
CA LYS A 75 -14.22 7.26 7.14
C LYS A 75 -14.11 6.31 8.32
N VAL A 76 -14.09 5.00 8.06
CA VAL A 76 -13.92 3.99 9.11
C VAL A 76 -12.50 4.02 9.68
N LYS A 77 -11.49 4.22 8.83
CA LYS A 77 -10.08 4.21 9.24
C LYS A 77 -9.57 5.54 9.80
N ALA A 78 -10.20 6.67 9.51
CA ALA A 78 -9.88 7.96 10.13
C ALA A 78 -9.97 7.87 11.67
N GLN A 79 -10.95 7.13 12.18
CA GLN A 79 -11.09 6.83 13.61
C GLN A 79 -9.94 5.98 14.19
N VAL A 80 -9.18 5.27 13.35
CA VAL A 80 -8.07 4.39 13.75
C VAL A 80 -6.70 5.04 13.50
N THR A 81 -6.63 6.07 12.65
CA THR A 81 -5.35 6.65 12.17
C THR A 81 -4.83 7.78 13.05
N GLU A 82 -5.65 8.39 13.91
CA GLU A 82 -5.24 9.43 14.88
C GLU A 82 -4.07 9.00 15.79
N VAL A 83 -3.81 7.69 15.95
CA VAL A 83 -2.71 7.14 16.76
C VAL A 83 -1.42 6.81 15.99
N LYS A 84 -1.43 6.78 14.64
CA LYS A 84 -0.23 6.49 13.85
C LYS A 84 0.28 7.78 13.21
N GLY A 85 1.23 8.45 13.85
CA GLY A 85 1.86 9.67 13.38
C GLY A 85 2.41 9.52 11.96
N VAL A 86 1.64 9.97 10.96
CA VAL A 86 2.08 10.10 9.58
C VAL A 86 3.03 11.29 9.54
N MET A 87 4.33 11.03 9.62
CA MET A 87 5.35 12.06 9.47
C MET A 87 5.38 12.51 8.02
N MET A 88 5.20 13.82 7.80
CA MET A 88 5.35 14.45 6.48
C MET A 88 6.69 15.15 6.45
N GLU A 89 7.69 14.47 5.90
CA GLU A 89 8.97 15.08 5.57
C GLU A 89 9.07 15.22 4.04
N ASN A 90 9.56 16.36 3.57
CA ASN A 90 9.88 16.55 2.16
C ASN A 90 11.06 15.64 1.79
N ILE A 91 11.01 15.01 0.61
CA ILE A 91 12.16 14.25 0.08
C ILE A 91 13.16 15.25 -0.49
N GLU A 92 14.18 15.61 0.28
CA GLU A 92 15.34 16.34 -0.23
C GLU A 92 16.20 15.39 -1.09
N LYS A 93 16.76 15.90 -2.21
CA LYS A 93 17.52 15.12 -3.20
C LYS A 93 19.00 15.03 -2.86
#